data_AF-A0A4Q6BCB0-F1
#
_entry.id   AF-A0A4Q6BCB0-F1
#
_cell.length_a   1.000
_cell.length_b   1.000
_cell.length_c   1.000
_cell.angle_alpha   90.00
_cell.angle_beta   90.00
_cell.angle_gamma   90.00
#
_symmetry.space_group_name_H-M   'P 1'
#
loop_
_entity.id
_entity.type
_entity.pdbx_description
1 polymer ?
#
loop_
_entity_poly.entity_id
_entity_poly.type
_entity_poly.pdbx_seq_one_letter_code
_entity_poly.pdbx_strand_id
1 'polypeptide(L)'
;MMVMPELRAERQLMERWHAEMLRLREMIESLEKTKRNLIWCVKIGAVVAIPTALYAFWAPLLVLAFAVTTYLTGQYFSWGHLVDRRQQLKWARVQYRKARVALGLPEDEEPAGAAKTPARSA
;
A
#
# COMPACT_ATOMS: atom_id res chain seq x y z
N MET A 1 -24.90 -34.52 -19.42
CA MET A 1 -23.82 -33.55 -19.16
C MET A 1 -24.23 -32.67 -17.97
N MET A 2 -23.98 -33.13 -16.74
CA MET A 2 -24.18 -32.33 -15.54
C MET A 2 -22.86 -31.62 -15.24
N VAL A 3 -22.69 -30.42 -15.78
CA VAL A 3 -21.59 -29.52 -15.37
C VAL A 3 -21.92 -29.06 -13.96
N MET A 4 -21.28 -29.72 -13.00
CA MET A 4 -21.51 -29.63 -11.57
C MET A 4 -21.57 -28.15 -11.08
N PRO A 5 -22.61 -27.75 -10.32
CA PRO A 5 -22.74 -26.39 -9.78
C PRO A 5 -21.56 -25.97 -8.90
N GLU A 6 -20.82 -26.93 -8.35
CA GLU A 6 -19.64 -26.69 -7.51
C GLU A 6 -18.49 -26.01 -8.27
N LEU A 7 -18.27 -26.39 -9.54
CA LEU A 7 -17.25 -25.76 -10.39
C LEU A 7 -17.57 -24.30 -10.73
N ARG A 8 -18.86 -23.92 -10.75
CA ARG A 8 -19.26 -22.51 -10.95
C ARG A 8 -19.04 -21.69 -9.68
N ALA A 9 -19.35 -22.26 -8.52
CA ALA A 9 -19.12 -21.60 -7.23
C ALA A 9 -17.62 -21.36 -7.00
N GLU A 10 -16.77 -22.33 -7.33
CA GLU A 10 -15.32 -22.20 -7.22
C GLU A 10 -14.73 -21.16 -8.19
N ARG A 11 -15.22 -21.07 -9.43
CA ARG A 11 -14.84 -20.00 -10.37
C ARG A 11 -15.22 -18.60 -9.86
N GLN A 12 -16.44 -18.45 -9.33
CA GLN A 12 -16.87 -17.18 -8.74
C GLN A 12 -16.05 -16.81 -7.51
N LEU A 13 -15.67 -17.80 -6.69
CA LEU A 13 -14.78 -17.59 -5.55
C LEU A 13 -13.40 -17.11 -6.02
N MET A 14 -12.86 -17.71 -7.07
CA MET A 14 -11.61 -17.30 -7.71
C MET A 14 -11.62 -15.87 -8.21
N GLU A 15 -12.67 -15.48 -8.94
CA GLU A 15 -12.83 -14.12 -9.46
C GLU A 15 -12.89 -13.09 -8.34
N ARG A 16 -13.59 -13.42 -7.23
CA ARG A 16 -13.63 -12.58 -6.02
C ARG A 16 -12.24 -12.40 -5.41
N TRP A 17 -11.50 -13.49 -5.22
CA TRP A 17 -10.12 -13.42 -4.70
C TRP A 17 -9.18 -12.65 -5.64
N HIS A 18 -9.35 -12.79 -6.95
CA HIS A 18 -8.57 -12.03 -7.93
C HIS A 18 -8.87 -10.53 -7.85
N ALA A 19 -10.15 -10.14 -7.79
CA ALA A 19 -10.57 -8.76 -7.62
C ALA A 19 -10.07 -8.18 -6.29
N GLU A 20 -10.10 -8.96 -5.21
CA GLU A 20 -9.61 -8.53 -3.90
C GLU A 20 -8.08 -8.33 -3.89
N MET A 21 -7.31 -9.21 -4.56
CA MET A 21 -5.87 -9.01 -4.74
C MET A 21 -5.56 -7.73 -5.53
N LEU A 22 -6.31 -7.45 -6.60
CA LEU A 22 -6.12 -6.27 -7.44
C LEU A 22 -6.44 -4.99 -6.66
N ARG A 23 -7.55 -4.98 -5.92
CA ARG A 23 -7.93 -3.89 -5.00
C ARG A 23 -6.88 -3.65 -3.92
N LEU A 24 -6.36 -4.70 -3.29
CA LEU A 24 -5.32 -4.59 -2.27
C LEU A 24 -4.01 -4.04 -2.85
N ARG A 25 -3.67 -4.40 -4.09
CA ARG A 25 -2.49 -3.87 -4.80
C ARG A 25 -2.62 -2.38 -5.09
N GLU A 26 -3.77 -1.93 -5.61
CA GLU A 26 -4.06 -0.51 -5.83
C GLU A 26 -4.06 0.29 -4.51
N MET A 27 -4.61 -0.29 -3.44
CA MET A 27 -4.56 0.33 -2.11
C MET A 27 -3.12 0.48 -1.59
N ILE A 28 -2.26 -0.52 -1.79
CA ILE A 28 -0.84 -0.43 -1.41
C ILE A 28 -0.14 0.67 -2.21
N GLU A 29 -0.36 0.73 -3.53
CA GLU A 29 0.26 1.73 -4.39
C GLU A 29 -0.19 3.16 -4.02
N SER A 30 -1.49 3.34 -3.72
CA SER A 30 -2.01 4.64 -3.26
C SER A 30 -1.44 5.05 -1.89
N LEU A 31 -1.27 4.11 -0.96
CA LEU A 31 -0.62 4.37 0.34
C LEU A 31 0.87 4.71 0.19
N GLU A 32 1.58 4.05 -0.72
CA GLU A 32 2.98 4.38 -1.03
C GLU A 32 3.11 5.77 -1.66
N LYS A 33 2.17 6.16 -2.53
CA LYS A 33 2.08 7.53 -3.07
C LYS A 33 1.81 8.55 -1.96
N THR A 34 0.89 8.26 -1.05
CA THR A 34 0.59 9.12 0.12
C THR A 34 1.80 9.27 1.03
N LYS A 35 2.55 8.19 1.29
CA LYS A 35 3.80 8.24 2.07
C LYS A 35 4.86 9.12 1.40
N ARG A 36 5.03 9.04 0.08
CA ARG A 36 5.92 9.96 -0.66
C ARG A 36 5.43 11.40 -0.56
N ASN A 37 4.12 11.61 -0.59
CA ASN A 37 3.53 12.95 -0.50
C ASN A 37 3.65 13.56 0.90
N LEU A 38 3.77 12.75 1.95
CA LEU A 38 3.91 13.22 3.33
C LEU A 38 5.14 14.11 3.54
N ILE A 39 6.21 13.92 2.76
CA ILE A 39 7.39 14.81 2.74
C ILE A 39 7.00 16.25 2.37
N TRP A 40 5.95 16.45 1.56
CA TRP A 40 5.49 17.81 1.22
C TRP A 40 4.91 18.54 2.41
N CYS A 41 4.35 17.87 3.43
CA CYS A 41 3.89 18.53 4.65
C CYS A 41 5.04 19.24 5.37
N VAL A 42 6.22 18.62 5.45
CA VAL A 42 7.41 19.23 6.04
C VAL A 42 7.89 20.43 5.22
N LYS A 43 7.88 20.30 3.89
CA LYS A 43 8.27 21.39 2.97
C LYS A 43 7.32 22.59 3.08
N ILE A 44 6.00 22.35 3.08
CA ILE A 44 4.99 23.41 3.23
C ILE A 44 5.16 24.07 4.60
N GLY A 45 5.33 23.29 5.67
CA GLY A 45 5.61 23.82 7.00
C GLY A 45 6.83 24.74 7.03
N ALA A 46 7.93 24.34 6.37
CA ALA A 46 9.13 25.17 6.25
C ALA A 46 8.90 26.46 5.43
N VAL A 47 8.14 26.39 4.33
CA VAL A 47 7.80 27.57 3.52
C VAL A 47 6.91 28.54 4.29
N VAL A 48 5.96 28.04 5.09
CA VAL A 48 5.06 28.85 5.92
C VAL A 48 5.78 29.43 7.16
N ALA A 49 6.82 28.75 7.66
CA ALA A 49 7.65 29.21 8.77
C ALA A 49 8.43 30.51 8.45
N ILE A 50 8.85 30.68 7.19
CA ILE A 50 9.65 31.85 6.74
C ILE A 50 8.89 33.18 6.95
N PRO A 51 7.66 33.37 6.44
CA PRO A 51 6.92 34.61 6.66
C PRO A 51 6.41 34.76 8.11
N THR A 52 6.18 33.66 8.84
CA THR A 52 5.76 33.75 10.26
C THR A 52 6.88 34.20 11.19
N ALA A 53 8.14 33.96 10.83
CA ALA A 53 9.31 34.48 11.56
C ALA A 53 9.37 36.02 11.59
N LEU A 54 8.75 36.70 10.62
CA LEU A 54 8.65 38.17 10.57
C LEU A 54 7.65 38.75 11.57
N TYR A 55 6.66 37.97 12.02
CA TYR A 55 5.59 38.43 12.91
C TYR A 55 5.76 37.98 14.37
N ALA A 56 6.28 36.78 14.59
CA ALA A 56 6.53 36.26 15.93
C ALA A 56 7.70 35.28 15.93
N PHE A 57 8.74 35.57 16.73
CA PHE A 57 9.97 34.78 16.79
C PHE A 57 9.73 33.30 17.17
N TRP A 58 8.69 33.00 17.94
CA TRP A 58 8.35 31.65 18.40
C TRP A 58 7.42 30.86 17.46
N ALA A 59 6.66 31.55 16.59
CA ALA A 59 5.75 30.93 15.65
C ALA A 59 6.40 29.92 14.66
N PRO A 60 7.58 30.18 14.07
CA PRO A 60 8.21 29.23 13.15
C PRO A 60 8.59 27.91 13.83
N LEU A 61 8.98 27.94 15.12
CA LEU A 61 9.28 26.73 15.89
C LEU A 61 8.03 25.88 16.09
N LEU A 62 6.88 26.48 16.37
CA LEU A 62 5.61 25.77 16.52
C LEU A 62 5.12 25.19 15.19
N VAL A 63 5.25 25.93 14.09
CA VAL A 63 4.90 25.46 12.74
C VAL A 63 5.79 24.28 12.33
N LEU A 64 7.10 24.35 12.61
CA LEU A 64 8.02 23.25 12.35
C LEU A 64 7.72 22.03 13.22
N ALA A 65 7.50 22.22 14.52
CA ALA A 65 7.14 21.15 15.44
C ALA A 65 5.84 20.46 15.03
N PHE A 66 4.82 21.23 14.62
CA PHE A 66 3.57 20.70 14.10
C PHE A 66 3.80 19.89 12.82
N ALA A 67 4.53 20.44 11.84
CA ALA A 67 4.82 19.75 10.59
C ALA A 67 5.61 18.44 10.79
N VAL A 68 6.60 18.44 11.69
CA VAL A 68 7.39 17.24 12.04
C VAL A 68 6.51 16.21 12.75
N THR A 69 5.64 16.64 13.68
CA THR A 69 4.74 15.75 14.39
C THR A 69 3.73 15.11 13.42
N THR A 70 3.09 15.91 12.56
CA THR A 70 2.19 15.38 11.52
C THR A 70 2.92 14.43 10.57
N TYR A 71 4.17 14.72 10.23
CA TYR A 71 5.00 13.84 9.41
C TYR A 71 5.29 12.51 10.09
N LEU A 72 5.75 12.53 11.34
CA LEU A 72 6.05 11.32 12.12
C LEU A 72 4.80 10.48 12.37
N THR A 73 3.68 11.10 12.75
CA THR A 73 2.41 10.41 12.97
C THR A 73 1.89 9.79 11.68
N GLY A 74 1.89 10.53 10.56
CA GLY A 74 1.47 10.00 9.27
C GLY A 74 2.41 8.90 8.77
N GLN A 75 3.71 9.01 9.03
CA GLN A 75 4.67 7.97 8.70
C GLN A 75 4.44 6.70 9.52
N TYR A 76 4.23 6.81 10.83
CA TYR A 76 3.90 5.68 11.70
C TYR A 76 2.62 4.97 11.25
N PHE A 77 1.54 5.74 11.04
CA PHE A 77 0.24 5.20 10.64
C PHE A 77 0.28 4.54 9.25
N SER A 78 0.97 5.16 8.29
CA SER A 78 1.15 4.59 6.94
C SER A 78 1.97 3.30 6.97
N TRP A 79 2.95 3.18 7.86
CA TRP A 79 3.76 1.98 7.98
C TRP A 79 2.95 0.80 8.52
N GLY A 80 2.18 1.02 9.60
CA GLY A 80 1.29 -0.01 10.15
C GLY A 80 0.30 -0.54 9.11
N HIS A 81 -0.38 0.36 8.40
CA HIS A 81 -1.32 -0.04 7.36
C HIS A 81 -0.66 -0.71 6.16
N LEU A 82 0.54 -0.30 5.74
CA LEU A 82 1.26 -0.97 4.66
C LEU A 82 1.65 -2.40 5.02
N VAL A 83 2.08 -2.64 6.27
CA VAL A 83 2.42 -3.98 6.75
C VAL A 83 1.18 -4.87 6.77
N ASP A 84 0.08 -4.40 7.37
CA ASP A 84 -1.18 -5.14 7.42
C ASP A 84 -1.72 -5.48 6.03
N ARG A 85 -1.74 -4.50 5.11
CA ARG A 85 -2.26 -4.71 3.74
C ARG A 85 -1.36 -5.63 2.93
N ARG A 86 -0.04 -5.58 3.10
CA ARG A 86 0.89 -6.53 2.47
C ARG A 86 0.69 -7.94 3.03
N GLN A 87 0.40 -8.07 4.32
CA GLN A 87 0.09 -9.36 4.92
C GLN A 87 -1.22 -9.90 4.33
N GLN A 88 -2.29 -9.11 4.30
CA GLN A 88 -3.57 -9.47 3.67
C GLN A 88 -3.40 -9.90 2.21
N LEU A 89 -2.56 -9.21 1.44
CA LEU A 89 -2.23 -9.59 0.06
C LEU A 89 -1.56 -10.98 -0.01
N LYS A 90 -0.62 -11.29 0.89
CA LYS A 90 0.01 -12.62 0.97
C LYS A 90 -1.01 -13.70 1.29
N TRP A 91 -1.90 -13.46 2.25
CA TRP A 91 -2.97 -14.39 2.61
C TRP A 91 -3.94 -14.61 1.42
N ALA A 92 -4.36 -13.54 0.74
CA ALA A 92 -5.22 -13.62 -0.43
C ALA A 92 -4.57 -14.41 -1.57
N ARG A 93 -3.26 -14.24 -1.83
CA ARG A 93 -2.51 -15.05 -2.81
C ARG A 93 -2.49 -16.53 -2.45
N VAL A 94 -2.27 -16.87 -1.18
CA VAL A 94 -2.26 -18.26 -0.73
C VAL A 94 -3.64 -18.90 -0.93
N GLN A 95 -4.72 -18.19 -0.59
CA GLN A 95 -6.08 -18.69 -0.79
C GLN A 95 -6.43 -18.84 -2.27
N TYR A 96 -6.02 -17.88 -3.11
CA TYR A 96 -6.18 -17.96 -4.55
C TYR A 96 -5.43 -19.18 -5.14
N ARG A 97 -4.18 -19.42 -4.69
CA ARG A 97 -3.40 -20.61 -5.11
C ARG A 97 -4.08 -21.91 -4.68
N LYS A 98 -4.60 -21.99 -3.46
CA LYS A 98 -5.34 -23.17 -2.98
C LYS A 98 -6.61 -23.43 -3.79
N ALA A 99 -7.41 -22.39 -4.06
CA ALA A 99 -8.60 -22.49 -4.90
C ALA A 99 -8.24 -22.91 -6.34
N ARG A 100 -7.09 -22.47 -6.84
CA ARG A 100 -6.57 -22.84 -8.17
C ARG A 100 -6.11 -24.27 -8.30
N VAL A 101 -5.41 -24.77 -7.29
CA VAL A 101 -5.00 -26.18 -7.22
C VAL A 101 -6.23 -27.09 -7.11
N ALA A 102 -7.25 -26.72 -6.32
CA ALA A 102 -8.50 -27.47 -6.23
C ALA A 102 -9.23 -27.58 -7.59
N LEU A 103 -9.17 -26.51 -8.39
CA LEU A 103 -9.74 -26.46 -9.74
C LEU A 103 -8.88 -27.15 -10.83
N GLY A 104 -7.71 -27.69 -10.48
CA GLY A 104 -6.83 -28.40 -11.43
C GLY A 104 -6.28 -27.53 -12.56
N LEU A 105 -6.27 -26.21 -12.40
CA LEU A 105 -5.78 -25.26 -13.39
C LEU A 105 -4.23 -25.23 -13.36
N PRO A 106 -3.55 -25.19 -14.51
CA PRO A 106 -2.08 -25.11 -14.56
C PRO A 106 -1.60 -23.88 -13.78
N GLU A 107 -0.49 -24.01 -13.07
CA GLU A 107 0.13 -22.87 -12.37
C GLU A 107 0.45 -21.79 -13.41
N ASP A 108 -0.06 -20.57 -13.21
CA ASP A 108 0.50 -19.44 -13.95
C ASP A 108 1.95 -19.34 -13.48
N GLU A 109 2.89 -19.49 -14.41
CA GLU A 109 4.24 -18.99 -14.22
C GLU A 109 4.11 -17.54 -13.78
N GLU A 110 4.35 -17.27 -12.49
CA GLU A 110 4.60 -15.93 -12.01
C GLU A 110 5.54 -15.27 -13.03
N PRO A 111 5.22 -14.09 -13.60
CA PRO A 111 6.21 -13.40 -14.38
C PRO A 111 7.36 -13.11 -13.41
N ALA A 112 8.45 -13.86 -13.55
CA ALA A 112 9.69 -13.81 -12.79
C ALA A 112 10.45 -12.50 -13.07
N GLY A 113 9.76 -11.36 -12.94
CA GLY A 113 10.18 -10.07 -13.48
C GLY A 113 9.94 -8.86 -12.57
N ALA A 114 9.37 -9.02 -11.38
CA ALA A 114 9.24 -7.91 -10.42
C ALA A 114 10.26 -7.97 -9.26
N ALA A 115 11.25 -8.85 -9.34
CA ALA A 115 12.44 -8.85 -8.48
C ALA A 115 13.59 -8.08 -9.13
N LYS A 116 13.38 -6.80 -9.45
CA LYS A 116 14.46 -5.83 -9.63
C LYS A 116 14.06 -4.50 -9.00
N THR A 117 14.02 -4.47 -7.68
CA THR A 117 14.34 -3.22 -6.97
C THR A 117 15.83 -3.00 -7.22
N PRO A 118 16.27 -1.98 -7.98
CA PRO A 118 17.69 -1.69 -8.05
C PRO A 118 18.14 -1.34 -6.64
N ALA A 119 19.22 -1.99 -6.22
CA ALA A 119 19.99 -1.58 -5.05
C ALA A 119 20.25 -0.08 -5.16
N ARG A 120 19.69 0.69 -4.23
CA ARG A 120 20.01 2.10 -4.09
C ARG A 120 21.35 2.16 -3.37
N SER A 121 22.42 2.26 -4.15
CA SER A 121 23.76 2.59 -3.68
C SER A 121 23.74 3.92 -2.93
N ALA A 122 24.46 3.93 -1.80
CA ALA A 122 25.10 5.02 -1.05
C ALA A 122 24.54 6.45 -1.20
#